data_AF-A0A4T0CIA8-F1
#
_entry.id   AF-A0A4T0CIA8-F1
#
_cell.length_a   1.000
_cell.length_b   1.000
_cell.length_c   1.000
_cell.angle_alpha   90.00
_cell.angle_beta   90.00
_cell.angle_gamma   90.00
#
_symmetry.space_group_name_H-M   'P 1'
#
loop_
_entity.id
_entity.type
_entity.pdbx_description
1 polymer ?
#
loop_
_entity_poly.entity_id
_entity_poly.type
_entity_poly.pdbx_seq_one_letter_code
_entity_poly.pdbx_strand_id
1 'polypeptide(L)'
;MSFQFVNLTDPSDTKDQKVRRAIRSHVTKQQHQKAEQLAAARRSNSDPQLLGTSSTQIQQGRAHAASFPLSRPATSDQQNSVSPASSSDVGISASSSTAQHPMIDVSQIYPAHWLPYLNQILENYLVFTAKEVLQSDGASTMTLLRSVWMPFVMTDLALLHAVLLFAASLFRSSMAAHAQVVDLFQLKDMAIQAMNECLSTKDSMIATMATMAQYEAFWRDADAFTTHMSGLRQFVEMRGGLSALGLNGLLERMLLAIDFNLAQTTGQERSFKPTGLVSSRQSPLRQGSHG
;
A
#
# COMPACT_ATOMS: atom_id res chain seq x y z
N MET A 1 -11.72 -21.24 11.11
CA MET A 1 -11.56 -19.85 11.55
C MET A 1 -12.91 -19.14 11.39
N SER A 2 -13.39 -18.40 12.39
CA SER A 2 -14.65 -17.63 12.28
C SER A 2 -14.32 -16.17 11.95
N PHE A 3 -14.71 -15.71 10.76
CA PHE A 3 -14.60 -14.30 10.39
C PHE A 3 -15.82 -13.56 10.93
N GLN A 4 -15.59 -12.46 11.66
CA GLN A 4 -16.65 -11.57 12.12
C GLN A 4 -16.48 -10.23 11.42
N PHE A 5 -17.35 -9.95 10.46
CA PHE A 5 -17.42 -8.67 9.80
C PHE A 5 -18.20 -7.69 10.67
N VAL A 6 -17.60 -6.54 10.96
CA VAL A 6 -18.30 -5.43 11.62
C VAL A 6 -18.76 -4.50 10.52
N ASN A 7 -20.07 -4.43 10.32
CA ASN A 7 -20.66 -3.48 9.38
C ASN A 7 -20.73 -2.12 10.08
N LEU A 8 -19.95 -1.16 9.59
CA LEU A 8 -19.93 0.22 10.09
C LEU A 8 -20.81 1.04 9.17
N THR A 9 -22.07 1.21 9.55
CA THR A 9 -23.06 1.96 8.77
C THR A 9 -23.00 3.46 9.02
N ASP A 10 -22.47 3.88 10.17
CA ASP A 10 -22.27 5.27 10.53
C ASP A 10 -20.82 5.49 11.05
N PRO A 11 -20.10 6.56 10.65
CA PRO A 11 -18.77 6.86 11.18
C PRO A 11 -18.68 6.93 12.71
N SER A 12 -19.80 7.13 13.42
CA SER A 12 -19.88 7.06 14.88
C SER A 12 -19.78 5.63 15.46
N ASP A 13 -20.03 4.58 14.68
CA ASP A 13 -19.89 3.16 15.10
C ASP A 13 -18.42 2.81 15.40
N THR A 14 -17.47 3.54 14.80
CA THR A 14 -16.03 3.41 15.12
C THR A 14 -15.70 3.84 16.56
N LYS A 15 -16.62 4.52 17.26
CA LYS A 15 -16.49 4.92 18.66
C LYS A 15 -17.05 3.87 19.62
N ASP A 16 -17.75 2.84 19.13
CA ASP A 16 -18.27 1.77 19.98
C ASP A 16 -17.11 1.00 20.64
N GLN A 17 -17.12 1.00 21.97
CA GLN A 17 -16.12 0.34 22.81
C GLN A 17 -16.06 -1.17 22.54
N LYS A 18 -17.16 -1.81 22.14
CA LYS A 18 -17.21 -3.24 21.80
C LYS A 18 -16.48 -3.51 20.49
N VAL A 19 -16.72 -2.70 19.46
CA VAL A 19 -16.04 -2.79 18.16
C VAL A 19 -14.53 -2.56 18.33
N ARG A 20 -14.15 -1.50 19.05
CA ARG A 20 -12.73 -1.21 19.34
C ARG A 20 -12.06 -2.34 20.13
N ARG A 21 -12.77 -2.97 21.07
CA ARG A 21 -12.24 -4.10 21.85
C ARG A 21 -12.08 -5.35 20.98
N ALA A 22 -13.02 -5.63 20.08
CA ALA A 22 -12.93 -6.74 19.15
C ALA A 22 -11.74 -6.57 18.18
N ILE A 23 -11.57 -5.38 17.60
CA ILE A 23 -10.44 -5.05 16.73
C ILE A 23 -9.11 -5.19 17.48
N ARG A 24 -8.96 -4.57 18.66
CA ARG A 24 -7.74 -4.68 19.47
C ARG A 24 -7.43 -6.13 19.85
N SER A 25 -8.44 -6.88 20.29
CA SER A 25 -8.25 -8.30 20.64
C SER A 25 -7.83 -9.14 19.44
N HIS A 26 -8.33 -8.84 18.24
CA HIS A 26 -7.96 -9.54 17.02
C HIS A 26 -6.52 -9.22 16.61
N VAL A 27 -6.15 -7.95 16.59
CA VAL A 27 -4.80 -7.48 16.25
C VAL A 27 -3.78 -8.02 17.25
N THR A 28 -4.06 -7.95 18.56
CA THR A 28 -3.17 -8.49 19.59
C THR A 28 -3.01 -10.01 19.45
N LYS A 29 -4.09 -10.74 19.13
CA LYS A 29 -4.03 -12.19 18.91
C LYS A 29 -3.18 -12.53 17.68
N GLN A 30 -3.34 -11.79 16.58
CA GLN A 30 -2.56 -11.99 15.36
C GLN A 30 -1.08 -11.65 15.56
N GLN A 31 -0.78 -10.56 16.28
CA GLN A 31 0.59 -10.19 16.66
C GLN A 31 1.23 -11.25 17.55
N HIS A 32 0.50 -11.79 18.53
CA HIS A 32 1.02 -12.83 19.42
C HIS A 32 1.30 -14.13 18.65
N GLN A 33 0.38 -14.55 17.77
CA GLN A 33 0.58 -15.72 16.90
C GLN A 33 1.80 -15.55 15.99
N LYS A 34 2.00 -14.37 15.39
CA LYS A 34 3.18 -14.06 14.56
C LYS A 34 4.46 -14.09 15.39
N ALA A 35 4.44 -13.54 16.61
CA ALA A 35 5.58 -13.57 17.53
C ALA A 35 5.93 -15.01 17.98
N GLU A 36 4.93 -15.84 18.26
CA GLU A 36 5.13 -17.25 18.61
C GLU A 36 5.70 -18.07 17.44
N GLN A 37 5.22 -17.84 16.22
CA GLN A 37 5.78 -18.47 15.01
C GLN A 37 7.24 -18.06 14.77
N LEU A 38 7.58 -16.79 14.95
CA LEU A 38 8.96 -16.30 14.87
C LEU A 38 9.85 -16.89 15.98
N ALA A 39 9.33 -17.04 17.19
CA ALA A 39 10.03 -17.67 18.30
C ALA A 39 10.23 -19.18 18.08
N ALA A 40 9.25 -19.87 17.51
CA ALA A 40 9.34 -21.28 17.14
C ALA A 40 10.36 -21.51 16.02
N ALA A 41 10.38 -20.66 14.99
CA ALA A 41 11.37 -20.72 13.91
C ALA A 41 12.82 -20.48 14.40
N ARG A 42 12.98 -19.61 15.40
CA ARG A 42 14.30 -19.41 16.05
C ARG A 42 14.75 -20.61 16.87
N ARG A 43 13.81 -21.37 17.45
CA ARG A 43 14.10 -22.60 18.21
C ARG A 43 14.36 -23.80 17.30
N SER A 44 13.73 -23.86 16.12
CA SER A 44 13.99 -24.94 15.14
C SER A 44 15.34 -24.79 14.43
N ASN A 45 15.93 -23.60 14.42
CA ASN A 45 17.27 -23.34 13.87
C ASN A 45 18.41 -23.58 14.86
N SER A 46 18.12 -24.07 16.07
CA SER A 46 19.14 -24.45 17.05
C SER A 46 19.09 -25.96 17.30
N ASP A 47 19.76 -26.74 16.44
CA ASP A 47 20.16 -28.11 16.75
C ASP A 47 21.68 -28.15 17.07
N PRO A 48 22.14 -28.88 18.10
CA PRO A 48 23.50 -28.76 18.62
C PRO A 48 24.43 -29.95 18.26
N GLN A 49 25.53 -29.68 17.55
CA GLN A 49 26.76 -30.52 17.48
C GLN A 49 27.81 -29.72 16.68
N LEU A 50 29.05 -29.41 17.10
CA LEU A 50 30.06 -30.08 17.93
C LEU A 50 31.00 -29.07 18.66
N LEU A 51 31.65 -29.54 19.72
CA LEU A 51 32.53 -28.84 20.68
C LEU A 51 33.79 -28.15 20.11
N GLY A 52 34.25 -27.11 20.82
CA GLY A 52 35.67 -26.71 20.86
C GLY A 52 35.98 -25.40 21.62
N THR A 53 36.09 -25.48 22.96
CA THR A 53 36.94 -24.66 23.88
C THR A 53 37.03 -23.12 23.66
N SER A 54 36.62 -22.25 24.58
CA SER A 54 37.32 -22.00 25.86
C SER A 54 36.52 -21.04 26.76
N SER A 55 36.60 -21.27 28.07
CA SER A 55 36.09 -20.40 29.14
C SER A 55 36.85 -19.07 29.27
N THR A 56 36.13 -17.97 29.51
CA THR A 56 36.41 -17.02 30.61
C THR A 56 35.26 -16.03 30.85
N GLN A 57 34.73 -16.05 32.09
CA GLN A 57 34.07 -15.02 32.95
C GLN A 57 33.19 -13.90 32.32
N ILE A 58 31.86 -13.81 32.61
CA ILE A 58 31.19 -13.20 33.81
C ILE A 58 31.41 -11.66 33.82
N GLN A 59 30.44 -10.71 33.77
CA GLN A 59 29.24 -10.51 34.61
C GLN A 59 28.42 -9.27 34.12
N GLN A 60 27.13 -9.21 34.51
CA GLN A 60 26.28 -8.01 34.70
C GLN A 60 25.83 -7.22 33.45
N GLY A 61 24.59 -6.71 33.33
CA GLY A 61 23.54 -6.50 34.31
C GLY A 61 22.14 -6.69 33.74
N ARG A 62 21.29 -7.21 34.62
CA ARG A 62 19.83 -7.35 34.50
C ARG A 62 19.25 -6.24 35.36
N ALA A 63 18.62 -5.21 34.79
CA ALA A 63 17.77 -4.31 35.56
C ALA A 63 16.85 -3.44 34.68
N HIS A 64 15.57 -3.41 35.08
CA HIS A 64 14.57 -2.35 34.91
C HIS A 64 13.89 -2.14 33.54
N ALA A 65 12.81 -2.91 33.36
CA ALA A 65 11.60 -2.41 32.72
C ALA A 65 11.03 -1.25 33.58
N ALA A 66 11.10 -0.02 33.07
CA ALA A 66 10.47 1.14 33.67
C ALA A 66 9.03 1.24 33.16
N SER A 67 8.10 1.10 34.10
CA SER A 67 6.68 1.41 34.01
C SER A 67 6.50 2.91 33.73
N PHE A 68 5.88 3.26 32.60
CA PHE A 68 5.40 4.61 32.34
C PHE A 68 3.99 4.78 32.92
N PRO A 69 3.76 5.69 33.89
CA PRO A 69 2.41 6.01 34.32
C PRO A 69 1.74 6.95 33.31
N LEU A 70 0.58 6.52 32.78
CA LEU A 70 -0.37 7.39 32.08
C LEU A 70 -0.82 8.50 33.03
N SER A 71 -0.40 9.73 32.74
CA SER A 71 -0.96 10.94 33.36
C SER A 71 -2.00 11.54 32.42
N ARG A 72 -3.23 11.55 32.89
CA ARG A 72 -4.44 12.12 32.29
C ARG A 72 -4.41 13.66 32.47
N PRO A 73 -4.53 14.48 31.41
CA PRO A 73 -4.76 15.90 31.59
C PRO A 73 -6.20 16.15 32.00
N ALA A 74 -6.36 16.86 33.12
CA ALA A 74 -7.62 17.40 33.59
C ALA A 74 -8.08 18.56 32.68
N THR A 75 -9.38 18.61 32.49
CA THR A 75 -10.16 19.69 31.89
C THR A 75 -9.90 21.00 32.60
N SER A 76 -9.54 22.05 31.85
CA SER A 76 -9.68 23.42 32.32
C SER A 76 -10.46 24.20 31.26
N ASP A 77 -11.68 24.56 31.63
CA ASP A 77 -12.53 25.50 30.94
C ASP A 77 -11.86 26.87 30.90
N GLN A 78 -11.76 27.47 29.71
CA GLN A 78 -11.71 28.92 29.62
C GLN A 78 -12.42 29.36 28.34
N GLN A 79 -13.65 29.83 28.54
CA GLN A 79 -14.41 30.65 27.61
C GLN A 79 -13.61 31.91 27.30
N ASN A 80 -13.46 32.24 26.01
CA ASN A 80 -13.45 33.63 25.61
C ASN A 80 -14.05 33.76 24.20
N SER A 81 -15.13 34.52 24.18
CA SER A 81 -15.98 34.83 23.04
C SER A 81 -15.45 36.10 22.36
N VAL A 82 -15.24 36.06 21.05
CA VAL A 82 -15.35 37.25 20.18
C VAL A 82 -15.62 36.79 18.74
N SER A 83 -16.72 37.29 18.19
CA SER A 83 -17.13 37.15 16.78
C SER A 83 -16.93 38.51 16.05
N PRO A 84 -17.37 38.68 14.80
CA PRO A 84 -16.50 38.66 13.62
C PRO A 84 -16.41 40.05 12.95
N ALA A 85 -15.39 40.27 12.11
CA ALA A 85 -15.35 41.42 11.22
C ALA A 85 -15.14 40.96 9.78
N SER A 86 -16.14 41.25 8.96
CA SER A 86 -16.17 41.10 7.50
C SER A 86 -15.32 42.17 6.81
N SER A 87 -14.61 41.81 5.75
CA SER A 87 -14.38 42.72 4.62
C SER A 87 -14.19 41.92 3.34
N SER A 88 -15.16 42.07 2.46
CA SER A 88 -15.14 41.78 1.04
C SER A 88 -14.09 42.61 0.30
N ASP A 89 -13.36 42.02 -0.64
CA ASP A 89 -13.08 42.71 -1.90
C ASP A 89 -12.93 41.73 -3.08
N VAL A 90 -13.39 42.20 -4.23
CA VAL A 90 -13.63 41.48 -5.48
C VAL A 90 -12.41 41.64 -6.38
N GLY A 91 -11.91 40.53 -6.92
CA GLY A 91 -10.88 40.52 -7.95
C GLY A 91 -11.07 39.36 -8.90
N ILE A 92 -11.93 39.55 -9.91
CA ILE A 92 -12.12 38.58 -11.00
C ILE A 92 -10.85 38.60 -11.85
N SER A 93 -9.97 37.62 -11.65
CA SER A 93 -8.95 37.25 -12.62
C SER A 93 -9.33 35.89 -13.20
N ALA A 94 -9.80 35.90 -14.44
CA ALA A 94 -10.04 34.71 -15.24
C ALA A 94 -8.69 34.03 -15.52
N SER A 95 -8.26 33.21 -14.57
CA SER A 95 -7.14 32.29 -14.75
C SER A 95 -7.77 30.99 -15.22
N SER A 96 -7.43 30.53 -16.42
CA SER A 96 -7.73 29.17 -16.86
C SER A 96 -7.05 28.19 -15.91
N SER A 97 -7.75 27.81 -14.84
CA SER A 97 -7.30 26.87 -13.85
C SER A 97 -7.46 25.46 -14.40
N THR A 98 -6.49 24.99 -15.17
CA THR A 98 -6.11 23.59 -15.00
C THR A 98 -5.57 23.53 -13.57
N ALA A 99 -6.33 22.93 -12.65
CA ALA A 99 -5.86 22.70 -11.29
C ALA A 99 -4.65 21.77 -11.36
N GLN A 100 -3.47 22.33 -11.57
CA GLN A 100 -2.20 21.66 -11.33
C GLN A 100 -2.14 21.49 -9.81
N HIS A 101 -2.57 20.32 -9.32
CA HIS A 101 -2.27 19.94 -7.95
C HIS A 101 -0.76 20.14 -7.73
N PRO A 102 -0.35 20.91 -6.70
CA PRO A 102 1.06 21.14 -6.46
C PRO A 102 1.74 19.78 -6.29
N MET A 103 2.73 19.53 -7.14
CA MET A 103 3.49 18.28 -7.12
C MET A 103 4.19 18.14 -5.77
N ILE A 104 4.20 16.92 -5.22
CA ILE A 104 4.84 16.66 -3.92
C ILE A 104 6.34 16.99 -4.01
N ASP A 105 6.81 17.83 -3.08
CA ASP A 105 8.25 18.07 -2.89
C ASP A 105 8.86 16.95 -2.05
N VAL A 106 9.52 16.01 -2.72
CA VAL A 106 10.17 14.84 -2.10
C VAL A 106 11.22 15.22 -1.05
N SER A 107 11.81 16.41 -1.11
CA SER A 107 12.83 16.87 -0.17
C SER A 107 12.28 17.19 1.23
N GLN A 108 10.98 17.50 1.31
CA GLN A 108 10.28 17.74 2.57
C GLN A 108 9.74 16.46 3.20
N ILE A 109 9.62 15.39 2.41
CA ILE A 109 8.96 14.14 2.82
C ILE A 109 9.98 13.08 3.23
N TYR A 110 11.12 12.99 2.54
CA TYR A 110 12.08 11.92 2.73
C TYR A 110 13.38 12.39 3.38
N PRO A 111 14.08 11.50 4.12
CA PRO A 111 15.39 11.81 4.69
C PRO A 111 16.38 12.31 3.64
N ALA A 112 17.19 13.32 4.00
CA ALA A 112 18.17 13.93 3.09
C ALA A 112 19.14 12.93 2.44
N HIS A 113 19.49 11.85 3.16
CA HIS A 113 20.39 10.81 2.66
C HIS A 113 19.73 9.89 1.60
N TRP A 114 18.40 9.89 1.45
CA TRP A 114 17.71 9.15 0.39
C TRP A 114 17.69 9.92 -0.93
N LEU A 115 17.60 11.25 -0.86
CA LEU A 115 17.37 12.14 -2.00
C LEU A 115 18.32 11.90 -3.20
N PRO A 116 19.64 11.68 -3.01
CA PRO A 116 20.55 11.43 -4.13
C PRO A 116 20.21 10.19 -4.96
N TYR A 117 19.48 9.23 -4.38
CA TYR A 117 19.18 7.93 -4.99
C TYR A 117 17.77 7.84 -5.57
N LEU A 118 16.85 8.73 -5.17
CA LEU A 118 15.43 8.63 -5.54
C LEU A 118 15.23 8.65 -7.06
N ASN A 119 15.93 9.54 -7.78
CA ASN A 119 15.81 9.62 -9.23
C ASN A 119 16.26 8.33 -9.93
N GLN A 120 17.36 7.72 -9.47
CA GLN A 120 17.87 6.48 -10.04
C GLN A 120 16.94 5.30 -9.74
N ILE A 121 16.40 5.24 -8.52
CA ILE A 121 15.44 4.22 -8.10
C ILE A 121 14.16 4.31 -8.95
N LEU A 122 13.61 5.52 -9.12
CA LEU A 122 12.40 5.75 -9.91
C LEU A 122 12.63 5.46 -11.40
N GLU A 123 13.78 5.83 -11.95
CA GLU A 123 14.12 5.53 -13.35
C GLU A 123 14.22 4.02 -13.59
N ASN A 124 14.84 3.26 -12.68
CA ASN A 124 14.85 1.80 -12.75
C ASN A 124 13.43 1.21 -12.68
N TYR A 125 12.56 1.77 -11.86
CA TYR A 125 11.15 1.38 -11.79
C TYR A 125 10.40 1.66 -13.10
N LEU A 126 10.67 2.77 -13.78
CA LEU A 126 10.05 3.05 -15.08
C LEU A 126 10.48 2.05 -16.15
N VAL A 127 11.77 1.72 -16.19
CA VAL A 127 12.31 0.71 -17.10
C VAL A 127 11.67 -0.66 -16.83
N PHE A 128 11.55 -1.06 -15.56
CA PHE A 128 10.86 -2.28 -15.16
C PHE A 128 9.38 -2.25 -15.57
N THR A 129 8.68 -1.14 -15.32
CA THR A 129 7.25 -1.01 -15.63
C THR A 129 7.01 -1.09 -17.14
N ALA A 130 7.87 -0.47 -17.95
CA ALA A 130 7.77 -0.57 -19.41
C ALA A 130 7.95 -2.03 -19.89
N LYS A 131 9.01 -2.70 -19.42
CA LYS A 131 9.38 -4.04 -19.89
C LYS A 131 8.53 -5.17 -19.31
N GLU A 132 8.40 -5.20 -17.99
CA GLU A 132 7.82 -6.34 -17.27
C GLU A 132 6.31 -6.19 -17.08
N VAL A 133 5.83 -4.95 -16.88
CA VAL A 133 4.38 -4.71 -16.71
C VAL A 133 3.73 -4.50 -18.07
N LEU A 134 4.12 -3.47 -18.80
CA LEU A 134 3.47 -3.10 -20.06
C LEU A 134 3.94 -3.92 -21.27
N GLN A 135 4.97 -4.76 -21.11
CA GLN A 135 5.55 -5.60 -22.17
C GLN A 135 5.84 -4.80 -23.45
N SER A 136 6.31 -3.56 -23.27
CA SER A 136 6.60 -2.63 -24.34
C SER A 136 7.81 -1.79 -24.00
N ASP A 137 8.90 -1.98 -24.74
CA ASP A 137 10.18 -1.29 -24.56
C ASP A 137 10.34 -0.05 -25.47
N GLY A 138 9.27 0.36 -26.15
CA GLY A 138 9.27 1.50 -27.06
C GLY A 138 9.45 2.84 -26.37
N ALA A 139 10.08 3.79 -27.07
CA ALA A 139 10.24 5.18 -26.60
C ALA A 139 8.91 5.87 -26.25
N SER A 140 7.82 5.49 -26.94
CA SER A 140 6.46 5.98 -26.67
C SER A 140 5.94 5.56 -25.29
N THR A 141 6.20 4.32 -24.86
CA THR A 141 5.82 3.81 -23.54
C THR A 141 6.57 4.53 -22.43
N MET A 142 7.89 4.71 -22.58
CA MET A 142 8.67 5.49 -21.62
C MET A 142 8.25 6.97 -21.58
N THR A 143 7.88 7.54 -22.72
CA THR A 143 7.35 8.91 -22.78
C THR A 143 6.03 9.00 -22.00
N LEU A 144 5.11 8.06 -22.22
CA LEU A 144 3.82 7.99 -21.51
C LEU A 144 4.02 7.83 -19.98
N LEU A 145 4.95 6.97 -19.58
CA LEU A 145 5.26 6.77 -18.16
C LEU A 145 5.83 8.05 -17.52
N ARG A 146 6.73 8.77 -18.21
CA ARG A 146 7.31 10.01 -17.67
C ARG A 146 6.35 11.20 -17.72
N SER A 147 5.50 11.30 -18.73
CA SER A 147 4.62 12.47 -18.92
C SER A 147 3.24 12.33 -18.30
N VAL A 148 2.77 11.11 -18.01
CA VAL A 148 1.45 10.85 -17.43
C VAL A 148 1.54 10.11 -16.10
N TRP A 149 2.23 8.97 -16.06
CA TRP A 149 2.26 8.14 -14.85
C TRP A 149 3.04 8.81 -13.70
N MET A 150 4.27 9.26 -13.94
CA MET A 150 5.07 9.89 -12.88
C MET A 150 4.45 11.16 -12.30
N PRO A 151 3.95 12.12 -13.11
CA PRO A 151 3.23 13.26 -12.58
C PRO A 151 2.04 12.85 -11.73
N PHE A 152 1.28 11.82 -12.14
CA PHE A 152 0.18 11.27 -11.36
C PHE A 152 0.64 10.67 -10.02
N VAL A 153 1.73 9.90 -10.01
CA VAL A 153 2.34 9.36 -8.77
C VAL A 153 2.68 10.48 -7.79
N MET A 154 3.16 11.62 -8.29
CA MET A 154 3.55 12.77 -7.47
C MET A 154 2.36 13.62 -6.97
N THR A 155 1.10 13.21 -7.21
CA THR A 155 -0.09 13.90 -6.69
C THR A 155 -0.60 13.35 -5.36
N ASP A 156 -0.12 12.18 -4.94
CA ASP A 156 -0.63 11.48 -3.77
C ASP A 156 0.48 10.81 -2.97
N LEU A 157 0.54 11.06 -1.67
CA LEU A 157 1.59 10.53 -0.80
C LEU A 157 1.52 9.01 -0.69
N ALA A 158 0.34 8.43 -0.56
CA ALA A 158 0.19 6.98 -0.46
C ALA A 158 0.73 6.29 -1.72
N LEU A 159 0.37 6.81 -2.89
CA LEU A 159 0.88 6.30 -4.17
C LEU A 159 2.38 6.49 -4.31
N LEU A 160 2.90 7.68 -3.96
CA LEU A 160 4.33 7.96 -4.02
C LEU A 160 5.14 7.02 -3.13
N HIS A 161 4.68 6.79 -1.89
CA HIS A 161 5.33 5.85 -0.96
C HIS A 161 5.29 4.42 -1.49
N ALA A 162 4.15 3.96 -2.01
CA ALA A 162 4.02 2.60 -2.56
C ALA A 162 4.89 2.39 -3.80
N VAL A 163 4.94 3.35 -4.72
CA VAL A 163 5.82 3.29 -5.89
C VAL A 163 7.29 3.30 -5.48
N LEU A 164 7.68 4.18 -4.56
CA LEU A 164 9.06 4.22 -4.10
C LEU A 164 9.46 2.95 -3.34
N LEU A 165 8.55 2.37 -2.55
CA LEU A 165 8.73 1.09 -1.87
C LEU A 165 9.04 -0.02 -2.86
N PHE A 166 8.18 -0.17 -3.88
CA PHE A 166 8.37 -1.20 -4.89
C PHE A 166 9.62 -0.94 -5.73
N ALA A 167 9.86 0.31 -6.15
CA ALA A 167 11.04 0.70 -6.89
C ALA A 167 12.34 0.41 -6.13
N ALA A 168 12.41 0.75 -4.84
CA ALA A 168 13.56 0.48 -4.00
C ALA A 168 13.78 -1.03 -3.80
N SER A 169 12.71 -1.83 -3.74
CA SER A 169 12.82 -3.30 -3.68
C SER A 169 13.40 -3.92 -4.95
N LEU A 170 13.02 -3.41 -6.13
CA LEU A 170 13.60 -3.80 -7.41
C LEU A 170 15.07 -3.39 -7.50
N PHE A 171 15.38 -2.16 -7.08
CA PHE A 171 16.74 -1.62 -7.10
C PHE A 171 17.69 -2.39 -6.18
N ARG A 172 17.21 -2.79 -4.98
CA ARG A 172 17.92 -3.67 -4.06
C ARG A 172 18.26 -5.02 -4.68
N SER A 173 17.34 -5.56 -5.47
CA SER A 173 17.49 -6.85 -6.12
C SER A 173 18.48 -6.80 -7.30
N SER A 174 18.67 -5.63 -7.92
CA SER A 174 19.56 -5.45 -9.08
C SER A 174 20.96 -4.89 -8.74
N MET A 175 21.14 -4.14 -7.64
CA MET A 175 22.41 -3.47 -7.31
C MET A 175 22.82 -3.63 -5.84
N ALA A 176 23.58 -4.69 -5.52
CA ALA A 176 23.93 -5.06 -4.14
C ALA A 176 24.74 -4.01 -3.33
N ALA A 177 25.57 -3.18 -3.98
CA ALA A 177 26.51 -2.29 -3.26
C ALA A 177 25.86 -1.01 -2.68
N HIS A 178 24.69 -0.60 -3.17
CA HIS A 178 23.98 0.63 -2.75
C HIS A 178 22.53 0.36 -2.33
N ALA A 179 22.14 -0.92 -2.30
CA ALA A 179 20.80 -1.42 -2.11
C ALA A 179 20.10 -0.85 -0.85
N GLN A 180 20.83 -0.56 0.23
CA GLN A 180 20.21 -0.40 1.54
C GLN A 180 19.96 1.04 2.00
N VAL A 181 20.23 2.05 1.17
CA VAL A 181 20.11 3.46 1.60
C VAL A 181 18.66 3.82 1.96
N VAL A 182 17.69 3.35 1.17
CA VAL A 182 16.26 3.64 1.37
C VAL A 182 15.63 2.53 2.20
N ASP A 183 15.06 2.85 3.37
CA ASP A 183 14.44 1.87 4.27
C ASP A 183 13.05 1.43 3.77
N LEU A 184 12.94 0.16 3.36
CA LEU A 184 11.67 -0.43 2.88
C LEU A 184 10.63 -0.55 4.00
N PHE A 185 11.04 -0.79 5.24
CA PHE A 185 10.08 -0.89 6.34
C PHE A 185 9.46 0.46 6.62
N GLN A 186 10.28 1.51 6.63
CA GLN A 186 9.80 2.88 6.77
C GLN A 186 8.87 3.26 5.61
N LEU A 187 9.23 2.98 4.36
CA LEU A 187 8.37 3.27 3.22
C LEU A 187 7.03 2.51 3.26
N LYS A 188 7.05 1.23 3.67
CA LYS A 188 5.83 0.44 3.84
C LYS A 188 4.93 1.02 4.92
N ASP A 189 5.50 1.42 6.06
CA ASP A 189 4.75 2.06 7.14
C ASP A 189 4.15 3.41 6.70
N MET A 190 4.94 4.25 6.03
CA MET A 190 4.46 5.53 5.46
C MET A 190 3.32 5.32 4.45
N ALA A 191 3.43 4.34 3.55
CA ALA A 191 2.38 4.01 2.60
C ALA A 191 1.08 3.60 3.30
N ILE A 192 1.16 2.68 4.26
CA ILE A 192 -0.01 2.19 5.00
C ILE A 192 -0.66 3.32 5.84
N GLN A 193 0.15 4.17 6.49
CA GLN A 193 -0.36 5.32 7.24
C GLN A 193 -1.10 6.29 6.32
N ALA A 194 -0.48 6.70 5.21
CA ALA A 194 -1.10 7.58 4.22
C ALA A 194 -2.37 6.99 3.60
N MET A 195 -2.41 5.67 3.36
CA MET A 195 -3.63 4.99 2.91
C MET A 195 -4.77 5.09 3.93
N ASN A 196 -4.46 4.88 5.21
CA ASN A 196 -5.43 4.88 6.30
C ASN A 196 -5.95 6.28 6.66
N GLU A 197 -5.17 7.32 6.41
CA GLU A 197 -5.58 8.71 6.65
C GLU A 197 -6.72 9.16 5.73
N CYS A 198 -6.74 8.68 4.48
CA CYS A 198 -7.76 9.08 3.50
C CYS A 198 -8.12 7.93 2.55
N LEU A 199 -8.82 6.94 3.10
CA LEU A 199 -9.32 5.81 2.34
C LEU A 199 -10.45 6.26 1.40
N SER A 200 -10.19 6.30 0.10
CA SER A 200 -11.10 6.82 -0.91
C SER A 200 -11.00 6.05 -2.22
N THR A 201 -12.05 6.09 -3.05
CA THR A 201 -12.08 5.40 -4.36
C THR A 201 -11.42 6.18 -5.49
N LYS A 202 -10.54 7.13 -5.14
CA LYS A 202 -9.77 7.89 -6.12
C LYS A 202 -8.80 6.98 -6.86
N ASP A 203 -8.51 7.33 -8.11
CA ASP A 203 -7.61 6.59 -8.98
C ASP A 203 -6.22 6.35 -8.33
N SER A 204 -5.71 7.33 -7.55
CA SER A 204 -4.41 7.18 -6.89
C SER A 204 -4.42 6.15 -5.77
N MET A 205 -5.53 6.00 -5.04
CA MET A 205 -5.67 4.94 -4.04
C MET A 205 -5.76 3.56 -4.68
N ILE A 206 -6.50 3.45 -5.81
CA ILE A 206 -6.58 2.23 -6.60
C ILE A 206 -5.19 1.82 -7.10
N ALA A 207 -4.45 2.77 -7.68
CA ALA A 207 -3.06 2.58 -8.08
C ALA A 207 -2.18 2.15 -6.89
N THR A 208 -2.34 2.79 -5.73
CA THR A 208 -1.60 2.47 -4.51
C THR A 208 -1.84 1.02 -4.09
N MET A 209 -3.10 0.57 -4.02
CA MET A 209 -3.43 -0.80 -3.65
C MET A 209 -2.84 -1.82 -4.63
N ALA A 210 -2.87 -1.53 -5.93
CA ALA A 210 -2.24 -2.38 -6.95
C ALA A 210 -0.72 -2.47 -6.74
N THR A 211 -0.05 -1.34 -6.52
CA THR A 211 1.40 -1.32 -6.27
C THR A 211 1.79 -2.00 -4.95
N MET A 212 0.99 -1.85 -3.89
CA MET A 212 1.19 -2.56 -2.63
C MET A 212 1.03 -4.08 -2.83
N ALA A 213 0.00 -4.52 -3.57
CA ALA A 213 -0.15 -5.94 -3.91
C ALA A 213 1.07 -6.49 -4.69
N GLN A 214 1.63 -5.71 -5.62
CA GLN A 214 2.88 -6.09 -6.31
C GLN A 214 4.05 -6.27 -5.35
N TYR A 215 4.23 -5.33 -4.42
CA TYR A 215 5.26 -5.43 -3.41
C TYR A 215 5.09 -6.68 -2.53
N GLU A 216 3.88 -6.95 -2.03
CA GLU A 216 3.64 -8.13 -1.18
C GLU A 216 3.82 -9.45 -1.93
N ALA A 217 3.43 -9.51 -3.20
CA ALA A 217 3.70 -10.67 -4.05
C ALA A 217 5.20 -10.88 -4.26
N PHE A 218 5.96 -9.81 -4.48
CA PHE A 218 7.41 -9.84 -4.65
C PHE A 218 8.13 -10.37 -3.39
N TRP A 219 7.69 -9.95 -2.20
CA TRP A 219 8.23 -10.43 -0.91
C TRP A 219 7.52 -11.66 -0.34
N ARG A 220 6.57 -12.24 -1.08
CA ARG A 220 5.83 -13.47 -0.75
C ARG A 220 5.02 -13.38 0.56
N ASP A 221 4.47 -12.21 0.87
CA ASP A 221 3.50 -12.03 1.96
C ASP A 221 2.08 -12.25 1.41
N ALA A 222 1.62 -13.51 1.44
CA ALA A 222 0.35 -13.91 0.86
C ALA A 222 -0.87 -13.26 1.54
N ASP A 223 -0.82 -13.06 2.86
CA ASP A 223 -1.94 -12.48 3.62
C ASP A 223 -2.11 -10.99 3.28
N ALA A 224 -1.00 -10.24 3.26
CA ALA A 224 -1.02 -8.83 2.88
C ALA A 224 -1.40 -8.66 1.40
N PHE A 225 -0.88 -9.53 0.53
CA PHE A 225 -1.26 -9.58 -0.89
C PHE A 225 -2.78 -9.77 -1.06
N THR A 226 -3.37 -10.77 -0.42
CA THR A 226 -4.82 -11.03 -0.50
C THR A 226 -5.62 -9.85 0.03
N THR A 227 -5.16 -9.20 1.10
CA THR A 227 -5.80 -8.01 1.67
C THR A 227 -5.83 -6.86 0.67
N HIS A 228 -4.68 -6.52 0.05
CA HIS A 228 -4.60 -5.46 -0.94
C HIS A 228 -5.41 -5.78 -2.21
N MET A 229 -5.35 -7.03 -2.71
CA MET A 229 -6.13 -7.43 -3.88
C MET A 229 -7.64 -7.42 -3.63
N SER A 230 -8.09 -7.80 -2.43
CA SER A 230 -9.50 -7.73 -2.06
C SER A 230 -9.99 -6.28 -2.03
N GLY A 231 -9.22 -5.38 -1.39
CA GLY A 231 -9.53 -3.95 -1.37
C GLY A 231 -9.54 -3.33 -2.76
N LEU A 232 -8.53 -3.66 -3.57
CA LEU A 232 -8.38 -3.19 -4.95
C LEU A 232 -9.62 -3.53 -5.78
N ARG A 233 -10.10 -4.78 -5.71
CA ARG A 233 -11.30 -5.22 -6.44
C ARG A 233 -12.53 -4.42 -6.03
N GLN A 234 -12.75 -4.26 -4.73
CA GLN A 234 -13.87 -3.50 -4.20
C GLN A 234 -13.82 -2.02 -4.65
N PHE A 235 -12.62 -1.42 -4.65
CA PHE A 235 -12.46 -0.01 -5.00
C PHE A 235 -12.68 0.23 -6.50
N VAL A 236 -12.20 -0.68 -7.35
CA VAL A 236 -12.49 -0.65 -8.80
C VAL A 236 -13.99 -0.80 -9.05
N GLU A 237 -14.68 -1.70 -8.34
CA GLU A 237 -16.13 -1.87 -8.47
C GLU A 237 -16.89 -0.61 -8.04
N MET A 238 -16.57 -0.04 -6.88
CA MET A 238 -17.17 1.21 -6.39
C MET A 238 -16.89 2.41 -7.30
N ARG A 239 -15.79 2.38 -8.07
CA ARG A 239 -15.44 3.41 -9.06
C ARG A 239 -16.26 3.28 -10.35
N GLY A 240 -17.01 2.18 -10.54
CA GLY A 240 -17.80 1.90 -11.73
C GLY A 240 -17.14 0.91 -12.71
N GLY A 241 -16.14 0.17 -12.26
CA GLY A 241 -15.39 -0.80 -13.06
C GLY A 241 -14.13 -0.22 -13.70
N LEU A 242 -13.38 -1.07 -14.42
CA LEU A 242 -12.09 -0.71 -15.02
C LEU A 242 -12.19 0.45 -16.03
N SER A 243 -13.25 0.47 -16.84
CA SER A 243 -13.44 1.51 -17.85
C SER A 243 -13.79 2.89 -17.27
N ALA A 244 -14.12 2.97 -15.97
CA ALA A 244 -14.37 4.21 -15.26
C ALA A 244 -13.09 4.83 -14.64
N LEU A 245 -11.96 4.14 -14.75
CA LEU A 245 -10.67 4.63 -14.28
C LEU A 245 -10.12 5.73 -15.20
N GLY A 246 -9.44 6.72 -14.62
CA GLY A 246 -8.90 7.85 -15.34
C GLY A 246 -7.58 7.58 -16.07
N LEU A 247 -6.78 8.63 -16.22
CA LEU A 247 -5.55 8.66 -17.02
C LEU A 247 -5.76 8.19 -18.46
N ASN A 248 -6.93 8.51 -19.05
CA ASN A 248 -7.27 8.17 -20.44
C ASN A 248 -7.10 6.67 -20.75
N GLY A 249 -7.49 5.79 -19.81
CA GLY A 249 -7.38 4.33 -19.94
C GLY A 249 -6.00 3.76 -19.64
N LEU A 250 -5.00 4.58 -19.29
CA LEU A 250 -3.70 4.09 -18.86
C LEU A 250 -3.81 3.29 -17.55
N LEU A 251 -4.65 3.75 -16.60
CA LEU A 251 -4.79 3.05 -15.32
C LEU A 251 -5.43 1.67 -15.48
N GLU A 252 -6.47 1.55 -16.31
CA GLU A 252 -7.05 0.25 -16.69
C GLU A 252 -5.98 -0.68 -17.28
N ARG A 253 -5.18 -0.18 -18.23
CA ARG A 253 -4.12 -0.96 -18.87
C ARG A 253 -3.07 -1.45 -17.87
N MET A 254 -2.64 -0.58 -16.96
CA MET A 254 -1.69 -0.95 -15.90
C MET A 254 -2.29 -1.99 -14.96
N LEU A 255 -3.53 -1.83 -14.50
CA LEU A 255 -4.18 -2.80 -13.60
C LEU A 255 -4.32 -4.18 -14.23
N LEU A 256 -4.73 -4.25 -15.50
CA LEU A 256 -4.84 -5.51 -16.23
C LEU A 256 -3.48 -6.21 -16.39
N ALA A 257 -2.44 -5.44 -16.71
CA ALA A 257 -1.08 -5.94 -16.83
C ALA A 257 -0.51 -6.42 -15.48
N ILE A 258 -0.71 -5.63 -14.42
CA ILE A 258 -0.31 -5.98 -13.05
C ILE A 258 -1.00 -7.27 -12.61
N ASP A 259 -2.33 -7.35 -12.71
CA ASP A 259 -3.09 -8.54 -12.29
C ASP A 259 -2.71 -9.79 -13.08
N PHE A 260 -2.39 -9.66 -14.37
CA PHE A 260 -1.84 -10.76 -15.16
C PHE A 260 -0.48 -11.24 -14.61
N ASN A 261 0.43 -10.33 -14.30
CA ASN A 261 1.74 -10.67 -13.73
C ASN A 261 1.62 -11.27 -12.32
N LEU A 262 0.70 -10.76 -11.50
CA LEU A 262 0.43 -11.29 -10.16
C LEU A 262 -0.16 -12.69 -10.23
N ALA A 263 -1.08 -12.95 -11.14
CA ALA A 263 -1.64 -14.28 -11.37
C ALA A 263 -0.53 -15.29 -11.74
N GLN A 264 0.41 -14.91 -12.61
CA GLN A 264 1.55 -15.77 -12.94
C GLN A 264 2.47 -16.01 -11.76
N THR A 265 2.79 -14.97 -11.00
CA THR A 265 3.76 -15.03 -9.88
C THR A 265 3.21 -15.82 -8.70
N THR A 266 1.92 -15.66 -8.39
CA THR A 266 1.27 -16.23 -7.21
C THR A 266 0.54 -17.55 -7.50
N GLY A 267 0.30 -17.86 -8.77
CA GLY A 267 -0.54 -18.99 -9.19
C GLY A 267 -2.05 -18.78 -8.96
N GLN A 268 -2.47 -17.59 -8.53
CA GLN A 268 -3.89 -17.26 -8.35
C GLN A 268 -4.56 -16.90 -9.68
N GLU A 269 -5.89 -16.98 -9.72
CA GLU A 269 -6.66 -16.49 -10.86
C GLU A 269 -6.63 -14.96 -10.93
N ARG A 270 -6.69 -14.44 -12.16
CA ARG A 270 -6.83 -13.00 -12.41
C ARG A 270 -8.10 -12.44 -11.77
N SER A 271 -7.95 -11.36 -11.01
CA SER A 271 -9.08 -10.62 -10.44
C SER A 271 -9.82 -9.77 -11.47
N PHE A 272 -9.14 -9.36 -12.53
CA PHE A 272 -9.64 -8.44 -13.55
C PHE A 272 -9.64 -9.09 -14.93
N LYS A 273 -10.70 -8.82 -15.70
CA LYS A 273 -10.84 -9.28 -17.08
C LYS A 273 -10.87 -8.07 -18.01
N PRO A 274 -10.23 -8.14 -19.19
CA PRO A 274 -10.30 -7.06 -20.16
C PRO A 274 -11.75 -6.76 -20.55
N THR A 275 -12.10 -5.48 -20.55
CA THR A 275 -13.40 -4.99 -20.98
C THR A 275 -13.59 -5.33 -22.48
N GLY A 276 -14.50 -6.24 -22.80
CA GLY A 276 -14.77 -6.70 -24.18
C GLY A 276 -14.78 -8.22 -24.37
N LEU A 277 -14.27 -8.99 -23.40
CA LEU A 277 -14.54 -10.43 -23.35
C LEU A 277 -15.82 -10.65 -22.56
N VAL A 278 -16.96 -10.46 -23.22
CA VAL A 278 -18.24 -10.99 -22.73
C VAL A 278 -18.01 -12.45 -22.41
N SER A 279 -18.14 -12.80 -21.13
CA SER A 279 -18.18 -14.19 -20.70
C SER A 279 -19.43 -14.80 -21.33
N SER A 280 -19.28 -15.44 -22.48
CA SER A 280 -20.26 -16.38 -23.03
C SER A 280 -20.37 -17.55 -22.06
N ARG A 281 -21.05 -17.35 -20.93
CA ARG A 281 -21.57 -18.43 -20.10
C ARG A 281 -23.07 -18.42 -20.28
N GLN A 282 -23.55 -19.41 -21.02
CA GLN A 282 -24.67 -20.31 -20.70
C GLN A 282 -25.31 -20.73 -22.02
N SER A 283 -25.00 -21.95 -22.47
CA SER A 283 -25.95 -22.70 -23.30
C SER A 283 -26.79 -23.57 -22.36
N PRO A 284 -28.13 -23.59 -22.51
CA PRO A 284 -29.03 -24.15 -21.52
C PRO A 284 -29.06 -25.67 -21.57
N LEU A 285 -29.28 -26.26 -20.40
CA LEU A 285 -29.91 -27.57 -20.27
C LEU A 285 -31.16 -27.61 -21.17
N ARG A 286 -31.21 -28.57 -22.11
CA ARG A 286 -32.46 -29.02 -22.72
C ARG A 286 -32.62 -30.51 -22.44
N GLN A 287 -33.41 -30.80 -21.41
CA GLN A 287 -34.11 -32.08 -21.31
C GLN A 287 -35.19 -32.17 -22.40
N GLY A 288 -35.51 -33.40 -22.81
CA GLY A 288 -36.63 -33.76 -23.70
C GLY A 288 -36.20 -34.88 -24.65
N SER A 289 -36.24 -36.17 -24.27
CA SER A 289 -37.41 -37.06 -24.06
C SER A 289 -37.89 -37.76 -25.34
N HIS A 290 -38.14 -39.06 -25.18
CA HIS A 290 -38.88 -40.04 -25.99
C HIS A 290 -38.19 -40.75 -27.17
N GLY A 291 -38.23 -42.08 -27.10
CA GLY A 291 -37.89 -43.05 -28.13
C GLY A 291 -37.48 -44.37 -27.54
#